data_AF-A0A5E5Q1E3-F1
#
_entry.id   AF-A0A5E5Q1E3-F1
#
_cell.length_a   1.000
_cell.length_b   1.000
_cell.length_c   1.000
_cell.angle_alpha   90.00
_cell.angle_beta   90.00
_cell.angle_gamma   90.00
#
_symmetry.space_group_name_H-M   'P 1'
#
loop_
_entity.id
_entity.type
_entity.pdbx_description
1 polymer ?
#
loop_
_entity_poly.entity_id
_entity_poly.type
_entity_poly.pdbx_seq_one_letter_code
_entity_poly.pdbx_strand_id
1 'polypeptide(L)'
;MIEAQSISYQELIQAVADASDSDTRYGFFLGAGASVESGILAAKELSEKWLETIKDNKGVNNTDLKKWEEEPAKHYSDIFSRRFRSNASAGHEELQQYINQATPSIGYLFLAQILTNTKHKFVLTTNFDTMTEDALFSLHNAQQAKPLIIGHTSLADYLLVFAQ
;
A
#
# COMPACT_ATOMS: atom_id res chain seq x y z
N MET A 1 24.49 13.98 -7.52
CA MET A 1 23.11 13.47 -7.49
C MET A 1 22.70 13.19 -8.93
N ILE A 2 22.21 11.99 -9.23
CA ILE A 2 21.63 11.71 -10.54
C ILE A 2 20.25 12.38 -10.52
N GLU A 3 20.01 13.34 -11.40
CA GLU A 3 18.67 13.92 -11.54
C GLU A 3 17.74 12.86 -12.14
N ALA A 4 16.57 12.69 -11.52
CA ALA A 4 15.55 11.79 -12.05
C ALA A 4 15.03 12.35 -13.37
N GLN A 5 15.23 11.61 -14.46
CA GLN A 5 14.65 11.95 -15.74
C GLN A 5 13.14 11.75 -15.68
N SER A 6 12.37 12.79 -16.03
CA SER A 6 10.93 12.64 -16.22
C SER A 6 10.68 11.91 -17.54
N ILE A 7 9.89 10.85 -17.47
CA ILE A 7 9.41 10.12 -18.64
C ILE A 7 7.88 10.09 -18.62
N SER A 8 7.28 10.03 -19.79
CA SER A 8 5.85 9.83 -19.99
C SER A 8 5.44 8.39 -19.69
N TYR A 9 4.13 8.16 -19.53
CA TYR A 9 3.60 6.81 -19.37
C TYR A 9 3.87 5.93 -20.60
N GLN A 10 3.93 6.52 -21.80
CA GLN A 10 4.22 5.79 -23.04
C GLN A 10 5.67 5.32 -23.07
N GLU A 11 6.61 6.18 -22.67
CA GLU A 11 8.02 5.82 -22.55
C GLU A 11 8.24 4.75 -21.47
N LEU A 12 7.49 4.80 -20.36
CA LEU A 12 7.51 3.75 -19.35
C LEU A 12 7.03 2.40 -19.92
N ILE A 13 5.89 2.39 -20.64
CA ILE A 13 5.38 1.18 -21.28
C ILE A 13 6.39 0.62 -22.29
N GLN A 14 6.98 1.50 -23.11
CA GLN A 14 8.01 1.11 -24.08
C GLN A 14 9.23 0.53 -23.38
N ALA A 15 9.72 1.15 -22.31
CA ALA A 15 10.86 0.66 -21.55
C ALA A 15 10.63 -0.72 -20.92
N VAL A 16 9.41 -0.99 -20.44
CA VAL A 16 9.00 -2.32 -19.93
C VAL A 16 8.90 -3.33 -21.08
N ALA A 17 8.34 -2.94 -22.23
CA ALA A 17 8.21 -3.80 -23.39
C ALA A 17 9.59 -4.18 -23.97
N ASP A 18 10.45 -3.20 -24.23
CA ASP A 18 11.82 -3.36 -24.75
C ASP A 18 12.68 -4.20 -23.82
N ALA A 19 12.40 -4.14 -22.51
CA ALA A 19 13.12 -4.97 -21.57
C ALA A 19 12.92 -6.46 -21.84
N SER A 20 11.82 -6.90 -22.48
CA SER A 20 11.55 -8.30 -22.81
C SER A 20 12.71 -8.98 -23.57
N ASP A 21 13.38 -8.24 -24.46
CA ASP A 21 14.48 -8.73 -25.30
C ASP A 21 15.89 -8.46 -24.73
N SER A 22 15.98 -7.87 -23.54
CA SER A 22 17.25 -7.53 -22.86
C SER A 22 17.52 -8.43 -21.65
N ASP A 23 18.53 -8.10 -20.81
CA ASP A 23 18.71 -8.70 -19.47
C ASP A 23 18.06 -7.87 -18.34
N THR A 24 17.53 -6.68 -18.65
CA THR A 24 16.94 -5.76 -17.67
C THR A 24 15.68 -6.33 -17.02
N ARG A 25 15.55 -6.21 -15.70
CA ARG A 25 14.33 -6.60 -14.96
C ARG A 25 13.86 -5.43 -14.10
N TYR A 26 12.59 -5.05 -14.28
CA TYR A 26 11.92 -4.13 -13.39
C TYR A 26 11.32 -4.84 -12.18
N GLY A 27 11.36 -4.14 -11.05
CA GLY A 27 10.65 -4.46 -9.83
C GLY A 27 9.60 -3.39 -9.54
N PHE A 28 8.49 -3.79 -8.94
CA PHE A 28 7.38 -2.89 -8.64
C PHE A 28 7.35 -2.61 -7.14
N PHE A 29 7.38 -1.33 -6.76
CA PHE A 29 7.21 -0.92 -5.37
C PHE A 29 5.83 -0.31 -5.16
N LEU A 30 5.04 -0.92 -4.26
CA LEU A 30 3.65 -0.55 -4.01
C LEU A 30 3.49 0.00 -2.60
N GLY A 31 2.72 1.08 -2.51
CA GLY A 31 2.25 1.66 -1.25
C GLY A 31 0.73 1.73 -1.22
N ALA A 32 0.18 2.27 -0.13
CA ALA A 32 -1.27 2.22 0.15
C ALA A 32 -2.12 2.85 -0.96
N GLY A 33 -1.55 3.82 -1.69
CA GLY A 33 -2.19 4.45 -2.85
C GLY A 33 -2.59 3.47 -3.95
N ALA A 34 -1.90 2.33 -4.12
CA ALA A 34 -2.25 1.33 -5.11
C ALA A 34 -3.60 0.63 -4.82
N SER A 35 -4.05 0.64 -3.56
CA SER A 35 -5.24 -0.05 -3.08
C SER A 35 -6.46 0.88 -2.90
N VAL A 36 -6.33 2.18 -3.17
CA VAL A 36 -7.43 3.15 -3.00
C VAL A 36 -8.60 2.82 -3.91
N GLU A 37 -8.33 2.55 -5.19
CA GLU A 37 -9.34 2.15 -6.18
C GLU A 37 -9.90 0.74 -5.92
N SER A 38 -9.26 -0.03 -5.04
CA SER A 38 -9.77 -1.31 -4.52
C SER A 38 -10.71 -1.14 -3.32
N GLY A 39 -10.94 0.09 -2.86
CA GLY A 39 -11.83 0.41 -1.73
C GLY A 39 -11.13 0.44 -0.37
N ILE A 40 -9.79 0.30 -0.33
CA ILE A 40 -9.02 0.41 0.90
C ILE A 40 -8.60 1.87 1.09
N LEU A 41 -9.10 2.49 2.16
CA LEU A 41 -8.76 3.89 2.47
C LEU A 41 -7.27 4.05 2.74
N ALA A 42 -6.67 5.11 2.21
CA ALA A 42 -5.30 5.45 2.53
C ALA A 42 -5.19 6.05 3.94
N ALA A 43 -3.94 6.18 4.40
CA ALA A 43 -3.63 6.62 5.77
C ALA A 43 -4.24 7.98 6.10
N LYS A 44 -4.35 8.88 5.11
CA LYS A 44 -4.92 10.21 5.30
C LYS A 44 -6.41 10.11 5.64
N GLU A 45 -7.18 9.42 4.83
CA GLU A 45 -8.63 9.29 4.91
C GLU A 45 -9.04 8.56 6.20
N LEU A 46 -8.33 7.49 6.56
CA LEU A 46 -8.53 6.80 7.84
C LEU A 46 -8.25 7.72 9.03
N SER A 47 -7.15 8.47 8.98
CA SER A 47 -6.78 9.40 10.04
C SER A 47 -7.80 10.52 10.21
N GLU A 48 -8.26 11.12 9.12
CA GLU A 48 -9.30 12.15 9.13
C GLU A 48 -10.62 11.61 9.73
N LYS A 49 -11.06 10.42 9.30
CA LYS A 49 -12.23 9.73 9.87
C LYS A 49 -12.10 9.52 11.39
N TRP A 50 -10.94 9.06 11.86
CA TRP A 50 -10.74 8.82 13.28
C TRP A 50 -10.63 10.12 14.07
N LEU A 51 -10.08 11.18 13.48
CA LEU A 51 -10.01 12.51 14.09
C LEU A 51 -11.39 13.09 14.38
N GLU A 52 -12.38 12.87 13.51
CA GLU A 52 -13.77 13.27 13.78
C GLU A 52 -14.27 12.69 15.10
N THR A 53 -14.08 11.37 15.30
CA THR A 53 -14.48 10.72 16.57
C THR A 53 -13.65 11.19 17.76
N ILE A 54 -12.36 11.48 17.56
CA ILE A 54 -11.47 11.94 18.63
C ILE A 54 -11.88 13.34 19.12
N LYS A 55 -12.26 14.25 18.22
CA LYS A 55 -12.66 15.63 18.56
C LYS A 55 -13.92 15.68 19.42
N ASP A 56 -14.84 14.73 19.22
CA ASP A 56 -16.07 14.64 20.00
C ASP A 56 -15.84 14.20 21.46
N ASN A 57 -14.67 13.61 21.75
CA ASN A 57 -14.31 13.16 23.08
C ASN A 57 -13.69 14.30 23.93
N LYS A 58 -14.39 14.69 25.00
CA LYS A 58 -13.90 15.67 25.99
C LYS A 58 -12.66 15.12 26.72
N GLY A 59 -11.46 15.53 26.32
CA GLY A 59 -10.20 15.14 26.99
C GLY A 59 -8.97 15.00 26.10
N VAL A 60 -9.01 15.47 24.86
CA VAL A 60 -7.84 15.49 23.96
C VAL A 60 -7.15 16.84 24.08
N ASN A 61 -5.82 16.85 24.11
CA ASN A 61 -5.04 18.08 24.11
C ASN A 61 -5.21 18.82 22.77
N ASN A 62 -5.49 20.11 22.82
CA ASN A 62 -5.73 20.95 21.65
C ASN A 62 -4.47 21.12 20.77
N THR A 63 -3.26 20.98 21.32
CA THR A 63 -2.02 21.08 20.54
C THR A 63 -1.81 19.87 19.64
N ASP A 64 -2.07 18.67 20.15
CA ASP A 64 -1.91 17.43 19.38
C ASP A 64 -2.97 17.34 18.28
N LEU A 65 -4.20 17.77 18.58
CA LEU A 65 -5.27 17.86 17.59
C LEU A 65 -4.90 18.72 16.38
N LYS A 66 -4.40 19.94 16.61
CA LYS A 66 -3.98 20.82 15.51
C LYS A 66 -2.91 20.18 14.63
N LYS A 67 -1.91 19.57 15.26
CA LYS A 67 -0.82 18.89 14.54
C LYS A 67 -1.34 17.72 13.71
N TRP A 68 -2.28 16.94 14.25
CA TRP A 68 -2.91 15.83 13.53
C TRP A 68 -3.82 16.30 12.39
N GLU A 69 -4.49 17.45 12.53
CA GLU A 69 -5.32 18.03 11.46
C GLU A 69 -4.47 18.59 10.30
N GLU A 70 -3.27 19.12 10.59
CA GLU A 70 -2.36 19.65 9.57
C GLU A 70 -1.70 18.54 8.74
N GLU A 71 -1.24 17.46 9.39
CA GLU A 71 -0.55 16.34 8.73
C GLU A 71 -1.13 14.96 9.15
N PRO A 72 -2.41 14.66 8.85
CA PRO A 72 -3.08 13.46 9.37
C PRO A 72 -2.39 12.15 8.97
N ALA A 73 -1.98 12.01 7.71
CA ALA A 73 -1.30 10.80 7.23
C ALA A 73 0.03 10.52 7.95
N LYS A 74 0.78 11.57 8.31
CA LYS A 74 2.06 11.47 9.02
C LYS A 74 1.88 11.02 10.48
N HIS A 75 0.72 11.32 11.04
CA HIS A 75 0.34 10.98 12.41
C HIS A 75 -0.60 9.77 12.50
N TYR A 76 -0.71 8.97 11.42
CA TYR A 76 -1.59 7.81 11.36
C TYR A 76 -1.48 6.90 12.60
N SER A 77 -0.26 6.51 12.99
CA SER A 77 -0.05 5.63 14.15
C SER A 77 -0.46 6.27 15.48
N ASP A 78 -0.23 7.58 15.64
CA ASP A 78 -0.62 8.33 16.84
C ASP A 78 -2.15 8.44 16.94
N ILE A 79 -2.79 8.78 15.82
CA ILE A 79 -4.24 8.95 15.71
C ILE A 79 -4.95 7.61 15.91
N PHE A 80 -4.47 6.54 15.28
CA PHE A 80 -4.97 5.18 15.49
C PHE A 80 -4.89 4.79 16.97
N SER A 81 -3.70 4.95 17.57
CA SER A 81 -3.45 4.62 18.96
C SER A 81 -4.37 5.42 19.90
N ARG A 82 -4.64 6.69 19.59
CA ARG A 82 -5.59 7.51 20.35
C ARG A 82 -7.03 7.05 20.17
N ARG A 83 -7.47 6.79 18.94
CA ARG A 83 -8.85 6.40 18.60
C ARG A 83 -9.25 5.07 19.21
N PHE A 84 -8.32 4.12 19.27
CA PHE A 84 -8.56 2.75 19.70
C PHE A 84 -7.89 2.42 21.04
N ARG A 85 -7.45 3.43 21.80
CA ARG A 85 -6.78 3.24 23.10
C ARG A 85 -7.56 2.34 24.06
N SER A 86 -8.88 2.46 24.10
CA SER A 86 -9.75 1.68 24.99
C SER A 86 -10.13 0.30 24.43
N ASN A 87 -9.95 0.08 23.12
CA ASN A 87 -10.26 -1.18 22.44
C ASN A 87 -9.43 -1.30 21.16
N ALA A 88 -8.20 -1.83 21.30
CA ALA A 88 -7.30 -2.02 20.17
C ALA A 88 -7.85 -3.02 19.15
N SER A 89 -8.56 -4.05 19.61
CA SER A 89 -9.17 -5.06 18.73
C SER A 89 -10.16 -4.44 17.74
N ALA A 90 -10.98 -3.49 18.18
CA ALA A 90 -11.90 -2.78 17.29
C ALA A 90 -11.20 -2.03 16.15
N GLY A 91 -9.99 -1.51 16.38
CA GLY A 91 -9.20 -0.86 15.33
C GLY A 91 -8.72 -1.85 14.27
N HIS A 92 -8.27 -3.05 14.71
CA HIS A 92 -7.88 -4.11 13.79
C HIS A 92 -9.09 -4.67 13.02
N GLU A 93 -10.23 -4.85 13.68
CA GLU A 93 -11.48 -5.28 13.05
C GLU A 93 -11.93 -4.29 11.98
N GLU A 94 -11.86 -2.98 12.24
CA GLU A 94 -12.20 -1.94 11.26
C GLU A 94 -11.29 -2.00 10.03
N LEU A 95 -9.97 -2.13 10.23
CA LEU A 95 -9.02 -2.28 9.11
C LEU A 95 -9.28 -3.57 8.31
N GLN A 96 -9.56 -4.68 9.00
CA GLN A 96 -9.89 -5.96 8.36
C GLN A 96 -11.19 -5.89 7.54
N GLN A 97 -12.17 -5.07 7.94
CA GLN A 97 -13.38 -4.88 7.13
C GLN A 97 -13.07 -4.26 5.77
N TYR A 98 -12.17 -3.27 5.70
CA TYR A 98 -11.75 -2.69 4.42
C TYR A 98 -11.03 -3.72 3.56
N ILE A 99 -10.12 -4.52 4.14
CA ILE A 99 -9.34 -5.52 3.40
C ILE A 99 -10.25 -6.64 2.86
N ASN A 100 -11.16 -7.17 3.69
CA ASN A 100 -12.03 -8.30 3.31
C ASN A 100 -13.06 -7.94 2.24
N GLN A 101 -13.44 -6.67 2.12
CA GLN A 101 -14.40 -6.20 1.11
C GLN A 101 -13.71 -5.76 -0.19
N ALA A 102 -12.40 -5.53 -0.14
CA ALA A 102 -11.64 -5.06 -1.28
C ALA A 102 -11.50 -6.15 -2.34
N THR A 103 -11.46 -5.72 -3.60
CA THR A 103 -11.12 -6.58 -4.72
C THR A 103 -10.05 -5.91 -5.57
N PRO A 104 -9.20 -6.67 -6.28
CA PRO A 104 -8.16 -6.09 -7.11
C PRO A 104 -8.72 -5.09 -8.12
N SER A 105 -8.20 -3.86 -8.08
CA SER A 105 -8.51 -2.85 -9.09
C SER A 105 -7.92 -3.25 -10.45
N ILE A 106 -8.33 -2.55 -11.51
CA ILE A 106 -7.78 -2.77 -12.85
C ILE A 106 -6.25 -2.59 -12.89
N GLY A 107 -5.69 -1.73 -12.03
CA GLY A 107 -4.24 -1.54 -11.90
C GLY A 107 -3.53 -2.81 -11.43
N TYR A 108 -4.09 -3.48 -10.41
CA TYR A 108 -3.56 -4.77 -9.95
C TYR A 108 -3.71 -5.87 -11.01
N LEU A 109 -4.78 -5.86 -11.81
CA LEU A 109 -4.94 -6.80 -12.92
C LEU A 109 -3.89 -6.60 -14.01
N PHE A 110 -3.59 -5.35 -14.38
CA PHE A 110 -2.48 -5.06 -15.30
C PHE A 110 -1.13 -5.47 -14.74
N LEU A 111 -0.88 -5.19 -13.46
CA LEU A 111 0.34 -5.63 -12.80
C LEU A 111 0.44 -7.16 -12.83
N ALA A 112 -0.63 -7.88 -12.50
CA ALA A 112 -0.67 -9.34 -12.54
C ALA A 112 -0.40 -9.88 -13.95
N GLN A 113 -0.88 -9.21 -15.01
CA GLN A 113 -0.54 -9.56 -16.40
C GLN A 113 0.94 -9.35 -16.70
N ILE A 114 1.54 -8.24 -16.27
CA ILE A 114 2.99 -8.01 -16.44
C ILE A 114 3.78 -9.09 -15.69
N LEU A 115 3.43 -9.34 -14.43
CA LEU A 115 4.03 -10.37 -13.59
C LEU A 115 3.82 -11.77 -14.14
N THR A 116 2.80 -12.02 -14.95
CA THR A 116 2.53 -13.34 -15.55
C THR A 116 3.25 -13.53 -16.87
N ASN A 117 3.16 -12.53 -17.75
CA ASN A 117 3.56 -12.68 -19.16
C ASN A 117 4.98 -12.19 -19.47
N THR A 118 5.64 -11.52 -18.52
CA THR A 118 7.01 -11.00 -18.72
C THR A 118 7.98 -11.61 -17.71
N LYS A 119 9.27 -11.31 -17.84
CA LYS A 119 10.30 -11.67 -16.86
C LYS A 119 10.36 -10.74 -15.63
N HIS A 120 9.51 -9.72 -15.55
CA HIS A 120 9.42 -8.83 -14.41
C HIS A 120 8.61 -9.53 -13.32
N LYS A 121 9.31 -10.16 -12.37
CA LYS A 121 8.73 -11.08 -11.39
C LYS A 121 8.95 -10.63 -9.94
N PHE A 122 9.08 -9.33 -9.68
CA PHE A 122 9.39 -8.81 -8.35
C PHE A 122 8.42 -7.71 -7.94
N VAL A 123 7.78 -7.89 -6.78
CA VAL A 123 6.97 -6.88 -6.11
C VAL A 123 7.47 -6.69 -4.69
N LEU A 124 7.61 -5.44 -4.28
CA LEU A 124 7.85 -5.03 -2.91
C LEU A 124 6.66 -4.16 -2.49
N THR A 125 5.99 -4.50 -1.39
CA THR A 125 4.79 -3.76 -0.97
C THR A 125 4.79 -3.52 0.54
N THR A 126 4.44 -2.29 0.94
CA THR A 126 4.19 -1.94 2.34
C THR A 126 2.72 -2.12 2.74
N ASN A 127 1.87 -2.60 1.83
CA ASN A 127 0.45 -2.73 2.08
C ASN A 127 0.16 -3.95 2.96
N PHE A 128 -0.90 -3.83 3.76
CA PHE A 128 -1.40 -4.89 4.64
C PHE A 128 -2.42 -5.83 3.96
N ASP A 129 -2.84 -5.48 2.73
CA ASP A 129 -3.76 -6.25 1.91
C ASP A 129 -3.05 -7.33 1.07
N THR A 130 -3.86 -8.16 0.41
CA THR A 130 -3.44 -9.27 -0.46
C THR A 130 -3.72 -8.99 -1.93
N MET A 131 -3.92 -7.73 -2.34
CA MET A 131 -4.46 -7.40 -3.66
C MET A 131 -3.59 -7.87 -4.83
N THR A 132 -2.27 -7.93 -4.64
CA THR A 132 -1.36 -8.43 -5.69
C THR A 132 -1.55 -9.93 -5.90
N GLU A 133 -1.62 -10.68 -4.79
CA GLU A 133 -1.85 -12.11 -4.76
C GLU A 133 -3.24 -12.46 -5.30
N ASP A 134 -4.26 -11.72 -4.88
CA ASP A 134 -5.65 -11.91 -5.33
C ASP A 134 -5.78 -11.64 -6.84
N ALA A 135 -5.10 -10.61 -7.34
CA ALA A 135 -5.07 -10.32 -8.78
C ALA A 135 -4.40 -11.45 -9.57
N LEU A 136 -3.28 -11.98 -9.07
CA LEU A 136 -2.62 -13.13 -9.68
C LEU A 136 -3.53 -14.36 -9.66
N PHE A 137 -4.18 -14.66 -8.53
CA PHE A 137 -5.08 -15.79 -8.42
C PHE A 137 -6.27 -15.71 -9.39
N SER A 138 -6.72 -14.50 -9.73
CA SER A 138 -7.77 -14.28 -10.72
C SER A 138 -7.37 -14.62 -12.17
N LEU A 139 -6.07 -14.69 -12.47
CA LEU A 139 -5.56 -15.00 -13.82
C LEU A 139 -5.30 -16.51 -13.98
N HIS A 140 -5.94 -17.13 -14.98
CA HIS A 140 -5.84 -18.56 -15.28
C HIS A 140 -4.41 -19.11 -15.41
N ASN A 141 -3.44 -18.28 -15.83
CA ASN A 141 -2.06 -18.70 -16.09
C ASN A 141 -1.07 -18.29 -14.99
N ALA A 142 -1.51 -17.62 -13.92
CA ALA A 142 -0.60 -17.06 -12.90
C ALA A 142 0.16 -18.13 -12.10
N GLN A 143 -0.33 -19.36 -12.04
CA GLN A 143 0.37 -20.48 -11.38
C GLN A 143 1.76 -20.76 -11.98
N GLN A 144 1.97 -20.37 -13.24
CA GLN A 144 3.26 -20.51 -13.93
C GLN A 144 4.20 -19.31 -13.69
N ALA A 145 3.65 -18.17 -13.24
CA ALA A 145 4.37 -16.90 -13.14
C ALA A 145 5.39 -16.86 -11.99
N LYS A 146 5.02 -17.44 -10.84
CA LYS A 146 5.82 -17.50 -9.60
C LYS A 146 6.59 -16.20 -9.28
N PRO A 147 5.93 -15.03 -9.19
CA PRO A 147 6.60 -13.80 -8.80
C PRO A 147 7.04 -13.83 -7.33
N LEU A 148 8.16 -13.17 -7.05
CA LEU A 148 8.61 -12.88 -5.68
C LEU A 148 7.89 -11.63 -5.19
N ILE A 149 6.99 -11.81 -4.23
CA ILE A 149 6.27 -10.72 -3.55
C ILE A 149 6.82 -10.62 -2.12
N ILE A 150 7.44 -9.48 -1.81
CA ILE A 150 7.91 -9.14 -0.47
C ILE A 150 6.91 -8.16 0.13
N GLY A 151 6.09 -8.64 1.07
CA GLY A 151 5.09 -7.84 1.76
C GLY A 151 5.59 -7.19 3.05
N HIS A 152 4.68 -6.44 3.70
CA HIS A 152 4.95 -5.69 4.93
C HIS A 152 5.52 -6.56 6.06
N THR A 153 5.07 -7.81 6.22
CA THR A 153 5.58 -8.72 7.26
C THR A 153 7.07 -9.02 7.10
N SER A 154 7.53 -9.21 5.87
CA SER A 154 8.95 -9.44 5.58
C SER A 154 9.78 -8.16 5.70
N LEU A 155 9.16 -6.99 5.51
CA LEU A 155 9.81 -5.69 5.66
C LEU A 155 9.94 -5.25 7.12
N ALA A 156 9.03 -5.67 8.00
CA ALA A 156 8.96 -5.24 9.40
C ALA A 156 10.30 -5.43 10.14
N ASP A 157 10.97 -6.56 9.91
CA ASP A 157 12.25 -6.90 10.54
C ASP A 157 13.40 -5.98 10.10
N TYR A 158 13.29 -5.35 8.92
CA TYR A 158 14.31 -4.43 8.39
C TYR A 158 14.02 -2.97 8.75
N LEU A 159 12.77 -2.61 9.02
CA LEU A 159 12.39 -1.25 9.42
C LEU A 159 12.80 -0.94 10.87
N LEU A 160 12.85 -1.95 11.74
CA LEU A 160 13.30 -1.79 13.13
C LEU A 160 14.79 -1.46 13.27
N VAL A 161 15.60 -1.75 12.24
CA VAL A 161 17.06 -1.50 12.25
C VAL A 161 17.40 -0.02 12.07
N PHE A 162 16.48 0.79 11.52
CA PHE A 162 16.69 2.22 11.29
C PHE A 162 16.02 3.12 12.34
N ALA A 163 15.44 2.54 13.39
CA ALA A 163 14.78 3.24 14.49
C ALA A 163 15.59 3.22 15.81
N GLN A 164 16.90 2.95 15.74
CA GLN A 164 17.84 3.07 16.86
C GLN A 164 18.76 4.28 16.70
#